data_AF-A0A2D6GXD8-F1
#
_entry.id   AF-A0A2D6GXD8-F1
#
_cell.length_a   1.000
_cell.length_b   1.000
_cell.length_c   1.000
_cell.angle_alpha   90.00
_cell.angle_beta   90.00
_cell.angle_gamma   90.00
#
_symmetry.space_group_name_H-M   'P 1'
#
loop_
_entity.id
_entity.type
_entity.pdbx_description
1 polymer ?
#
loop_
_entity_poly.entity_id
_entity_poly.type
_entity_poly.pdbx_seq_one_letter_code
_entity_poly.pdbx_strand_id
1 'polypeptide(L)'
;MNEKELQNRIMRRVVSMYYLKKVINPVMLKLYALAAVAAFMTSIVSVKSVIANMPGLFEVNSLVYFSKYALTHTELSVQLSIALAGVVAVLLVKDSLSKITHSRELVV
;
A
#
# COMPACT_ATOMS: atom_id res chain seq x y z
N MET A 1 37.89 9.19 -26.42
CA MET A 1 37.05 8.58 -25.37
C MET A 1 37.63 7.22 -25.07
N ASN A 2 38.00 6.95 -23.82
CA ASN A 2 38.78 5.77 -23.45
C ASN A 2 37.86 4.56 -23.22
N GLU A 3 38.28 3.33 -23.56
CA GLU A 3 37.43 2.12 -23.41
C GLU A 3 36.88 1.96 -21.98
N LYS A 4 37.71 2.28 -20.98
CA LYS A 4 37.34 2.25 -19.56
C LYS A 4 36.19 3.22 -19.22
N GLU A 5 36.14 4.37 -19.87
CA GLU A 5 35.07 5.37 -19.65
C GLU A 5 33.74 4.90 -20.26
N LEU A 6 33.80 4.26 -21.43
CA LEU A 6 32.64 3.67 -22.08
C LEU A 6 32.06 2.52 -21.25
N GLN A 7 32.92 1.61 -20.79
CA GLN A 7 32.53 0.50 -19.92
C GLN A 7 31.88 0.98 -18.62
N ASN A 8 32.48 1.97 -17.94
CA ASN A 8 31.90 2.54 -16.70
C ASN A 8 30.53 3.18 -16.94
N ARG A 9 30.33 3.85 -18.07
CA ARG A 9 29.05 4.48 -18.42
C ARG A 9 27.96 3.44 -18.66
N ILE A 10 28.30 2.34 -19.33
CA ILE A 10 27.38 1.21 -19.54
C ILE A 10 27.07 0.53 -18.21
N MET A 11 28.08 0.25 -17.39
CA MET A 11 27.91 -0.42 -16.08
C MET A 11 26.99 0.37 -15.16
N ARG A 12 27.15 1.71 -15.08
CA ARG A 12 26.25 2.57 -14.30
C ARG A 12 24.79 2.46 -14.74
N ARG A 13 24.51 2.38 -16.04
CA ARG A 13 23.14 2.23 -16.56
C ARG A 13 22.55 0.86 -16.20
N VAL A 14 23.33 -0.21 -16.36
CA VAL A 14 22.90 -1.57 -16.03
C VAL A 14 22.61 -1.71 -14.54
N VAL A 15 23.50 -1.21 -13.68
CA VAL A 15 23.32 -1.23 -12.22
C VAL A 15 22.09 -0.40 -11.83
N SER A 16 21.92 0.79 -12.41
CA SER A 16 20.76 1.63 -12.14
C SER A 16 19.46 0.95 -12.55
N MET A 17 19.38 0.36 -13.75
CA MET A 17 18.21 -0.39 -14.20
C MET A 17 17.95 -1.63 -13.34
N TYR A 18 18.98 -2.34 -12.89
CA TYR A 18 18.85 -3.50 -12.01
C TYR A 18 18.22 -3.11 -10.67
N TYR A 19 18.74 -2.06 -10.02
CA TYR A 19 18.16 -1.56 -8.77
C TYR A 19 16.76 -0.98 -8.99
N LEU A 20 16.54 -0.23 -10.07
CA LEU A 20 15.21 0.30 -10.40
C LEU A 20 14.19 -0.83 -10.55
N LYS A 21 14.56 -1.91 -11.27
CA LYS A 21 13.72 -3.10 -11.45
C LYS A 21 13.51 -3.88 -10.14
N LYS A 22 14.46 -3.81 -9.21
CA LYS A 22 14.38 -4.43 -7.88
C LYS A 22 13.52 -3.61 -6.91
N VAL A 23 13.56 -2.28 -7.00
CA VAL A 23 12.78 -1.34 -6.16
C VAL A 23 11.35 -1.20 -6.67
N ILE A 24 11.12 -1.24 -7.99
CA ILE A 24 9.80 -1.36 -8.63
C ILE A 24 9.33 -2.83 -8.51
N ASN A 25 9.30 -3.34 -7.29
CA ASN A 25 8.51 -4.52 -7.00
C ASN A 25 7.05 -4.06 -6.90
N PRO A 26 6.11 -4.63 -7.69
CA PRO A 26 4.71 -4.21 -7.66
C PRO A 26 4.09 -4.28 -6.26
N VAL A 27 4.57 -5.18 -5.40
CA VAL A 27 4.18 -5.27 -3.99
C VAL A 27 4.66 -4.06 -3.18
N MET A 28 5.91 -3.64 -3.35
CA MET A 28 6.46 -2.47 -2.65
C MET A 28 5.79 -1.17 -3.08
N LEU A 29 5.49 -1.02 -4.37
CA LEU A 29 4.74 0.12 -4.90
C LEU A 29 3.37 0.25 -4.22
N LYS A 30 2.65 -0.86 -4.08
CA LYS A 30 1.35 -0.90 -3.40
C LYS A 30 1.48 -0.62 -1.89
N LEU A 31 2.53 -1.12 -1.23
CA LEU A 31 2.80 -0.80 0.18
C LEU A 31 3.09 0.70 0.38
N TYR A 32 3.91 1.30 -0.50
CA TYR A 32 4.15 2.74 -0.46
C TYR A 32 2.89 3.55 -0.71
N ALA A 33 2.02 3.10 -1.63
CA ALA A 33 0.72 3.73 -1.86
C ALA A 33 -0.16 3.69 -0.59
N LEU A 34 -0.23 2.55 0.10
CA LEU A 34 -0.95 2.45 1.38
C LEU A 34 -0.36 3.37 2.46
N ALA A 35 0.97 3.40 2.59
CA ALA A 35 1.64 4.25 3.56
C ALA A 35 1.38 5.74 3.28
N ALA A 36 1.40 6.15 2.01
CA ALA A 36 1.11 7.51 1.60
C ALA A 36 -0.35 7.91 1.91
N VAL A 37 -1.31 7.03 1.61
CA VAL A 37 -2.72 7.25 1.94
C VAL A 37 -2.93 7.33 3.45
N ALA A 38 -2.28 6.47 4.23
CA ALA A 38 -2.35 6.51 5.69
C ALA A 38 -1.80 7.84 6.24
N ALA A 39 -0.64 8.29 5.75
CA ALA A 39 -0.07 9.58 6.15
C ALA A 39 -1.00 10.75 5.81
N PHE A 40 -1.56 10.77 4.60
CA PHE A 40 -2.53 11.77 4.19
C PHE A 40 -3.77 11.79 5.09
N MET A 41 -4.31 10.61 5.43
CA MET A 41 -5.45 10.49 6.34
C MET A 41 -5.17 11.05 7.73
N THR A 42 -3.96 10.85 8.27
CA THR A 42 -3.58 11.44 9.56
C THR A 42 -3.50 12.96 9.55
N SER A 43 -3.36 13.59 8.37
CA SER A 43 -3.35 15.05 8.23
C SER A 43 -4.75 15.68 8.17
N ILE A 44 -5.76 14.90 7.77
CA ILE A 44 -7.15 15.38 7.59
C ILE A 44 -8.03 14.94 8.76
N VAL A 45 -7.74 13.80 9.37
CA VAL A 45 -8.55 13.19 10.42
C VAL A 45 -7.74 13.07 11.71
N SER A 46 -8.33 13.52 12.83
CA SER A 46 -7.76 13.32 14.16
C SER A 46 -7.86 11.84 14.57
N VAL A 47 -6.76 11.09 14.39
CA VAL A 47 -6.66 9.68 14.78
C VAL A 47 -6.97 9.49 16.26
N LYS A 48 -6.54 10.43 17.12
CA LYS A 48 -6.83 10.39 18.56
C LYS A 48 -8.33 10.46 18.84
N SER A 49 -9.04 11.34 18.13
CA SER A 49 -10.49 11.47 18.28
C SER A 49 -11.22 10.23 17.78
N VAL A 50 -10.77 9.61 16.67
CA VAL A 50 -11.38 8.37 16.17
C VAL A 50 -11.20 7.24 17.18
N ILE A 51 -9.99 7.05 17.72
CA ILE A 51 -9.71 5.99 18.71
C ILE A 51 -10.49 6.21 20.01
N ALA A 52 -10.57 7.46 20.49
CA ALA A 52 -11.29 7.79 21.72
C ALA A 52 -12.81 7.56 21.62
N ASN A 53 -13.38 7.63 20.41
CA ASN A 53 -14.80 7.41 20.15
C ASN A 53 -15.10 6.02 19.57
N MET A 54 -14.10 5.18 19.36
CA MET A 54 -14.28 3.86 18.78
C MET A 54 -14.92 2.93 19.83
N PRO A 55 -15.99 2.20 19.49
CA PRO A 55 -16.54 1.17 20.37
C PRO A 55 -15.54 0.02 20.56
N GLY A 56 -15.76 -0.79 21.59
CA GLY A 56 -14.90 -1.94 21.87
C GLY A 56 -14.76 -2.88 20.66
N LEU A 57 -13.56 -3.39 20.41
CA LEU A 57 -13.27 -4.24 19.25
C LEU A 57 -14.12 -5.52 19.18
N PHE A 58 -14.64 -5.98 20.33
CA PHE A 58 -15.48 -7.16 20.42
C PHE A 58 -16.98 -6.86 20.26
N GLU A 59 -17.38 -5.59 20.22
CA GLU A 59 -18.76 -5.17 19.97
C GLU A 59 -19.01 -4.98 18.47
N VAL A 60 -19.13 -6.10 17.76
CA VAL A 60 -19.22 -6.13 16.29
C VAL A 60 -20.33 -5.22 15.76
N ASN A 61 -21.51 -5.22 16.41
CA ASN A 61 -22.64 -4.42 15.95
C ASN A 61 -22.40 -2.90 16.11
N SER A 62 -21.89 -2.50 17.27
CA SER A 62 -21.49 -1.11 17.56
C SER A 62 -20.39 -0.65 16.59
N LEU A 63 -19.43 -1.52 16.29
CA LEU A 63 -18.31 -1.24 15.39
C LEU A 63 -18.78 -1.04 13.94
N VAL A 64 -19.72 -1.85 13.47
CA VAL A 64 -20.31 -1.70 12.13
C VAL A 64 -21.11 -0.39 12.03
N TYR A 65 -21.92 -0.07 13.05
CA TYR A 65 -22.66 1.18 13.09
C TYR A 65 -21.73 2.40 13.09
N PHE A 66 -20.72 2.39 13.96
CA PHE A 66 -19.71 3.44 14.03
C PHE A 66 -18.97 3.61 12.70
N SER A 67 -18.53 2.51 12.09
CA SER A 67 -17.80 2.55 10.81
C SER A 67 -18.67 3.12 9.70
N LYS A 68 -19.92 2.68 9.59
CA LYS A 68 -20.87 3.19 8.59
C LYS A 68 -21.15 4.68 8.83
N TYR A 69 -21.41 5.06 10.07
CA TYR A 69 -21.68 6.44 10.44
C TYR A 69 -20.50 7.35 10.12
N ALA A 70 -19.28 6.94 10.49
CA ALA A 70 -18.05 7.66 10.19
C ALA A 70 -17.87 7.83 8.67
N LEU A 71 -18.05 6.76 7.88
CA LEU A 71 -17.91 6.83 6.42
C LEU A 71 -18.91 7.78 5.76
N THR A 72 -20.18 7.74 6.16
CA THR A 72 -21.21 8.57 5.51
C THR A 72 -21.16 10.03 5.93
N HIS A 73 -20.54 10.35 7.08
CA HIS A 73 -20.47 11.72 7.60
C HIS A 73 -19.08 12.36 7.47
N THR A 74 -18.08 11.66 6.92
CA THR A 74 -16.78 12.25 6.58
C THR A 74 -16.78 12.94 5.23
N GLU A 75 -15.82 13.84 5.03
CA GLU A 75 -15.59 14.52 3.75
C GLU A 75 -15.28 13.55 2.60
N LEU A 76 -15.57 14.00 1.37
CA LEU A 76 -15.33 13.23 0.15
C LEU A 76 -13.85 12.85 -0.03
N SER A 77 -12.93 13.71 0.43
CA SER A 77 -11.48 13.45 0.46
C SER A 77 -11.11 12.19 1.25
N VAL A 78 -11.73 12.00 2.42
CA VAL A 78 -11.57 10.85 3.30
C VAL A 78 -12.20 9.61 2.67
N GLN A 79 -13.41 9.73 2.13
CA GLN A 79 -14.10 8.62 1.45
C GLN A 79 -13.30 8.07 0.27
N LEU A 80 -12.77 8.94 -0.60
CA LEU A 80 -11.90 8.55 -1.72
C LEU A 80 -10.61 7.88 -1.23
N SER A 81 -10.01 8.39 -0.17
CA SER A 81 -8.80 7.82 0.42
C SER A 81 -9.04 6.41 0.95
N ILE A 82 -10.17 6.16 1.63
CA ILE A 82 -10.57 4.82 2.12
C ILE A 82 -10.84 3.89 0.95
N ALA A 83 -11.56 4.34 -0.08
CA ALA A 83 -11.83 3.54 -1.28
C ALA A 83 -10.52 3.13 -1.98
N LEU A 84 -9.60 4.08 -2.18
CA LEU A 84 -8.30 3.81 -2.77
C LEU A 84 -7.48 2.83 -1.91
N ALA A 85 -7.42 3.04 -0.60
CA ALA A 85 -6.74 2.12 0.32
C ALA A 85 -7.33 0.70 0.23
N GLY A 86 -8.66 0.58 0.18
CA GLY A 86 -9.35 -0.70 0.04
C GLY A 86 -8.99 -1.42 -1.26
N VAL A 87 -8.99 -0.71 -2.39
CA VAL A 87 -8.59 -1.27 -3.69
C VAL A 87 -7.14 -1.75 -3.66
N VAL A 88 -6.22 -0.93 -3.14
CA VAL A 88 -4.80 -1.29 -3.05
C VAL A 88 -4.59 -2.50 -2.13
N ALA A 89 -5.32 -2.57 -1.01
CA ALA A 89 -5.26 -3.70 -0.09
C ALA A 89 -5.75 -5.01 -0.74
N VAL A 90 -6.87 -4.98 -1.46
CA VAL A 90 -7.37 -6.15 -2.22
C VAL A 90 -6.35 -6.60 -3.26
N LEU A 91 -5.77 -5.65 -4.00
CA LEU A 91 -4.73 -5.95 -4.98
C LEU A 91 -3.44 -6.50 -4.35
N LEU A 92 -3.10 -6.12 -3.12
CA LEU A 92 -1.97 -6.68 -2.39
C LEU A 92 -2.23 -8.10 -1.93
N VAL A 93 -3.42 -8.36 -1.39
CA VAL A 93 -3.84 -9.71 -0.97
C VAL A 93 -3.85 -10.64 -2.17
N LYS A 94 -4.47 -10.21 -3.28
CA LYS A 94 -4.50 -10.97 -4.54
C LYS A 94 -3.09 -11.30 -5.05
N ASP A 95 -2.19 -10.32 -5.10
CA ASP A 95 -0.80 -10.54 -5.56
C ASP A 95 -0.03 -11.48 -4.63
N SER A 96 -0.23 -11.33 -3.32
CA SER A 96 0.44 -12.18 -2.32
C SER A 96 -0.04 -13.63 -2.44
N LEU A 97 -1.35 -13.85 -2.57
CA LEU A 97 -1.95 -15.17 -2.78
C LEU A 97 -1.49 -15.79 -4.11
N SER A 98 -1.53 -15.02 -5.20
CA SER A 98 -1.08 -15.50 -6.52
C SER A 98 0.39 -15.93 -6.50
N LYS A 99 1.26 -15.16 -5.82
CA LYS A 99 2.68 -15.48 -5.71
C LYS A 99 2.95 -16.72 -4.83
N ILE A 100 2.14 -16.93 -3.79
CA ILE A 100 2.19 -18.13 -2.95
C ILE A 100 1.77 -19.37 -3.74
N THR A 101 0.69 -19.28 -4.53
CA THR A 101 0.21 -20.41 -5.35
C THR A 101 1.22 -20.81 -6.43
N HIS A 102 1.82 -19.87 -7.15
CA HIS A 102 2.87 -20.19 -8.14
C HIS A 102 4.15 -20.76 -7.53
N SER A 103 4.50 -20.40 -6.29
CA SER A 103 5.66 -20.97 -5.62
C SER A 103 5.45 -22.43 -5.18
N ARG A 104 4.20 -22.89 -5.05
CA ARG A 104 3.87 -24.29 -4.72
C ARG A 104 4.00 -25.24 -5.91
N GLU A 105 3.79 -24.79 -7.15
CA GLU A 105 3.90 -25.64 -8.35
C GLU A 105 5.36 -25.99 -8.73
N LEU A 106 6.36 -25.32 -8.16
CA LEU A 106 7.77 -25.60 -8.40
C LEU A 106 8.40 -26.57 -7.37
N VAL A 107 7.61 -26.99 -6.37
CA VAL A 107 8.07 -27.84 -5.25
C VAL A 107 7.40 -29.23 -5.27
N VAL A 108 6.46 -29.46 -6.19
CA VAL A 108 5.80 -30.75 -6.44
C VAL A 108 6.30 -31.31 -7.76
#